data_AF-A0A2S5CTF6-F1
#
_entry.id   AF-A0A2S5CTF6-F1
#
_cell.length_a   1.000
_cell.length_b   1.000
_cell.length_c   1.000
_cell.angle_alpha   90.00
_cell.angle_beta   90.00
_cell.angle_gamma   90.00
#
_symmetry.space_group_name_H-M   'P 1'
#
loop_
_entity.id
_entity.type
_entity.pdbx_description
1 polymer ?
#
loop_
_entity_poly.entity_id
_entity_poly.type
_entity_poly.pdbx_seq_one_letter_code
_entity_poly.pdbx_strand_id
1 'polypeptide(L)'
;MKTTHLSSRRHVTIPKTICDAYHLAIGQELEIESTPQGILLKPKKIMQHTSIEAIAGCLAYQGAAKSIEEMDEAIQQGNCR
;
A
#
# COMPACT_ATOMS: atom_id res chain seq x y z
N MET A 1 -26.28 -11.27 11.04
CA MET A 1 -25.33 -11.09 12.16
C MET A 1 -24.43 -12.30 12.23
N LYS A 2 -23.10 -12.14 12.31
CA LYS A 2 -22.15 -13.25 12.51
C LYS A 2 -21.57 -13.14 13.91
N THR A 3 -22.01 -14.00 14.82
CA THR A 3 -21.53 -14.05 16.20
C THR A 3 -20.23 -14.85 16.23
N THR A 4 -19.16 -14.30 16.81
CA THR A 4 -17.91 -15.01 17.01
C THR A 4 -17.76 -15.36 18.49
N HIS A 5 -17.14 -16.51 18.79
CA HIS A 5 -16.93 -16.97 20.16
C HIS A 5 -15.55 -16.51 20.66
N LEU A 6 -15.52 -15.90 21.85
CA LEU A 6 -14.28 -15.60 22.56
C LEU A 6 -13.90 -16.82 23.40
N SER A 7 -12.79 -17.47 23.04
CA SER A 7 -12.30 -18.61 23.82
C SER A 7 -11.79 -18.19 25.21
N SER A 8 -11.65 -19.16 26.12
CA SER A 8 -11.08 -18.96 27.47
C SER A 8 -9.66 -18.40 27.46
N ARG A 9 -8.93 -18.57 26.36
CA ARG A 9 -7.60 -17.98 26.13
C ARG A 9 -7.65 -16.55 25.57
N ARG A 10 -8.84 -15.95 25.47
CA ARG A 10 -9.09 -14.64 24.83
C ARG A 10 -8.81 -14.61 23.33
N HIS A 11 -8.84 -15.76 22.66
CA HIS A 11 -8.78 -15.79 21.19
C HIS A 11 -10.17 -15.62 20.60
N VAL A 12 -10.31 -14.72 19.63
CA VAL A 12 -11.51 -14.56 18.80
C VAL A 12 -11.35 -15.39 17.54
N THR A 13 -12.31 -16.26 17.25
CA THR A 13 -12.33 -17.00 15.99
C THR A 13 -13.00 -16.16 14.91
N ILE A 14 -12.24 -15.75 13.90
CA ILE A 14 -12.75 -15.04 12.74
C ILE A 14 -13.20 -16.08 11.69
N PRO A 15 -14.48 -16.08 11.27
CA PRO A 15 -14.95 -17.01 10.26
C PRO A 15 -14.21 -16.83 8.93
N LYS A 16 -13.96 -17.93 8.23
CA LYS A 16 -13.23 -17.93 6.95
C LYS A 16 -13.77 -16.92 5.94
N THR A 17 -15.10 -16.75 5.83
CA THR A 17 -15.72 -15.77 4.93
C THR A 17 -15.26 -14.33 5.17
N ILE A 18 -14.98 -13.96 6.42
CA ILE A 18 -14.46 -12.63 6.76
C ILE A 18 -12.98 -12.55 6.41
N CYS A 19 -12.21 -13.60 6.70
CA CYS A 19 -10.80 -13.64 6.27
C CYS A 19 -10.66 -13.48 4.75
N ASP A 20 -11.49 -14.17 3.96
CA ASP A 20 -11.46 -14.09 2.50
C ASP A 20 -11.89 -12.69 2.00
N ALA A 21 -12.94 -12.11 2.59
CA ALA A 21 -13.46 -10.80 2.20
C ALA A 21 -12.49 -9.64 2.49
N TYR A 22 -11.70 -9.75 3.57
CA TYR A 22 -10.72 -8.75 3.99
C TYR A 22 -9.27 -9.16 3.65
N HIS A 23 -9.09 -10.23 2.86
CA HIS A 23 -7.79 -10.79 2.47
C HIS A 23 -6.82 -10.99 3.66
N LEU A 24 -7.35 -11.44 4.80
CA LEU A 24 -6.56 -11.71 5.99
C LEU A 24 -5.86 -13.06 5.85
N ALA A 25 -4.52 -13.05 5.89
CA ALA A 25 -3.73 -14.27 5.93
C ALA A 25 -3.64 -14.84 7.36
N ILE A 26 -3.56 -16.17 7.48
CA ILE A 26 -3.31 -16.84 8.75
C ILE A 26 -1.91 -16.47 9.25
N GLY A 27 -1.80 -16.08 10.52
CA GLY A 27 -0.53 -15.66 11.13
C GLY A 27 -0.15 -14.20 10.85
N GLN A 28 -0.99 -13.45 10.14
CA GLN A 28 -0.79 -12.01 9.93
C GLN A 28 -1.04 -11.24 11.23
N GLU A 29 -0.21 -10.23 11.51
CA GLU A 29 -0.45 -9.30 12.60
C GLU A 29 -1.65 -8.40 12.30
N LEU A 30 -2.55 -8.26 13.27
CA LEU A 30 -3.69 -7.35 13.21
C LEU A 30 -3.54 -6.30 14.29
N GLU A 31 -3.78 -5.05 13.94
CA GLU A 31 -3.88 -3.96 14.91
C GLU A 31 -5.31 -3.91 15.46
N ILE A 32 -5.40 -3.68 16.77
CA ILE A 32 -6.65 -3.60 17.52
C ILE A 32 -6.85 -2.14 17.93
N GLU A 33 -7.93 -1.52 17.47
CA GLU A 33 -8.27 -0.13 17.79
C GLU A 33 -9.63 -0.08 18.50
N SER A 34 -9.70 0.66 19.61
CA SER A 34 -10.95 0.86 20.35
C SER A 34 -11.72 2.03 19.74
N THR A 35 -12.92 1.75 19.26
CA THR A 35 -13.83 2.74 18.66
C THR A 35 -15.10 2.87 19.52
N PRO A 36 -15.89 3.96 19.40
CA PRO A 36 -17.12 4.12 20.17
C PRO A 36 -18.17 3.02 19.90
N GLN A 37 -18.09 2.35 18.76
CA GLN A 37 -19.02 1.29 18.35
C GLN A 37 -18.50 -0.12 18.63
N GLY A 38 -17.26 -0.26 19.12
CA GLY A 38 -16.64 -1.56 19.41
C GLY A 38 -15.16 -1.59 19.04
N ILE A 39 -14.67 -2.79 18.73
CA ILE A 39 -13.26 -3.02 18.42
C ILE A 39 -13.09 -3.12 16.90
N LEU A 40 -12.23 -2.30 16.33
CA LEU A 40 -11.81 -2.39 14.95
C LEU A 40 -10.54 -3.24 14.85
N LEU A 41 -10.59 -4.28 14.01
CA LEU A 41 -9.44 -5.08 13.65
C LEU A 41 -8.99 -4.69 12.25
N LYS A 42 -7.74 -4.24 12.11
CA LYS A 42 -7.16 -3.88 10.81
C LYS A 42 -5.88 -4.68 10.55
N PRO A 43 -5.62 -5.11 9.30
CA PRO A 43 -4.30 -5.59 8.91
C PRO A 43 -3.22 -4.62 9.36
N LYS A 44 -2.21 -5.11 10.09
CA LYS A 44 -1.04 -4.28 10.37
C LYS A 44 -0.35 -4.00 9.05
N LYS A 45 -0.54 -2.80 8.51
CA LYS A 45 0.14 -2.39 7.28
C LYS A 45 1.60 -2.24 7.67
N ILE A 46 2.45 -3.15 7.19
CA ILE A 46 3.89 -2.93 7.18
C ILE A 46 4.08 -1.79 6.16
N MET A 47 3.90 -0.55 6.61
CA MET A 47 4.40 0.61 5.90
C MET A 47 5.91 0.44 5.92
N GLN A 48 6.43 -0.16 4.85
CA GLN A 48 7.80 0.07 4.48
C GLN A 48 7.90 1.59 4.36
N HIS A 49 8.61 2.22 5.29
CA HIS A 49 9.04 3.60 5.12
C HIS A 49 9.96 3.59 3.90
N THR A 50 9.40 3.66 2.70
CA THR A 50 10.13 4.11 1.54
C THR A 50 10.38 5.59 1.77
N SER A 51 11.49 5.87 2.47
CA SER A 51 12.03 7.21 2.56
C SER A 51 12.19 7.75 1.14
N ILE A 52 11.89 9.02 0.92
CA ILE A 52 12.07 9.67 -0.39
C ILE A 52 13.52 9.54 -0.89
N GLU A 53 14.46 9.33 0.05
CA GLU A 53 15.86 8.97 -0.23
C GLU A 53 16.00 7.72 -1.12
N ALA A 54 15.11 6.73 -0.99
CA ALA A 54 15.13 5.49 -1.77
C ALA A 54 14.63 5.67 -3.21
N ILE A 55 13.90 6.75 -3.52
CA ILE A 55 13.41 7.09 -4.86
C ILE A 55 14.22 8.22 -5.52
N ALA A 56 15.09 8.91 -4.77
CA ALA A 56 15.98 9.95 -5.30
C ALA A 56 16.97 9.44 -6.37
N GLY A 57 17.21 8.12 -6.43
CA GLY A 57 18.06 7.49 -7.45
C GLY A 57 17.54 7.56 -8.89
N CYS A 58 16.26 7.89 -9.10
CA CYS A 58 15.68 8.04 -10.46
C CYS A 58 15.78 9.49 -11.01
N LEU A 59 16.32 10.44 -10.25
CA LEU A 59 16.40 11.85 -10.65
C LEU A 59 17.76 12.27 -11.22
N ALA A 60 18.74 11.35 -11.30
CA ALA A 60 20.08 11.65 -11.79
C ALA A 60 20.16 11.69 -13.33
N TYR A 61 19.38 12.56 -13.98
CA TYR A 61 19.72 12.98 -15.34
C TYR A 61 20.89 13.97 -15.26
N GLN A 62 22.10 13.49 -15.53
CA GLN A 62 23.33 14.31 -15.52
C GLN A 62 23.61 15.00 -16.87
N GLY A 63 22.66 14.96 -17.81
CA GLY A 63 22.80 15.63 -19.11
C GLY A 63 22.51 17.13 -19.03
N ALA A 64 22.98 17.88 -20.04
CA ALA A 64 22.59 19.28 -20.19
C ALA A 64 21.07 19.41 -20.29
N ALA A 65 20.50 20.40 -19.61
CA ALA A 65 19.10 20.75 -19.78
C ALA A 65 18.86 21.09 -21.25
N LYS A 66 18.01 20.31 -21.92
CA LYS A 66 17.61 20.60 -23.31
C LYS A 66 16.83 21.91 -23.35
N SER A 67 17.09 22.73 -24.36
CA SER A 67 16.31 23.94 -24.59
C SER A 67 14.93 23.60 -25.13
N ILE A 68 13.96 24.51 -24.96
CA ILE A 68 12.59 24.32 -25.46
C ILE A 68 12.59 24.05 -26.97
N GLU A 69 13.50 24.69 -27.72
CA GLU A 69 13.69 24.47 -29.16
C GLU A 69 14.11 23.03 -29.47
N GLU A 70 15.07 22.46 -28.73
CA GLU A 70 15.50 21.06 -28.90
C GLU A 70 14.39 20.05 -28.53
N MET A 71 13.48 20.43 -27.63
CA MET A 71 12.30 19.62 -27.30
C MET A 71 11.30 19.63 -28.46
N ASP A 72 11.03 20.79 -29.05
CA ASP A 72 10.11 20.93 -30.18
C ASP A 72 10.62 20.18 -31.42
N GLU A 73 11.92 20.31 -31.73
CA GLU A 73 12.55 19.58 -32.84
C GLU A 73 12.47 18.05 -32.65
N ALA A 74 12.66 17.54 -31.43
CA ALA A 74 12.54 16.12 -31.14
C ALA A 74 11.09 15.60 -31.28
N ILE A 75 10.10 16.41 -30.93
CA ILE A 75 8.68 16.09 -31.12
C ILE A 75 8.35 16.05 -32.61
N GLN A 76 8.87 17.01 -33.39
CA GLN A 76 8.68 17.04 -34.84
C GLN A 76 9.34 15.85 -35.54
N GLN A 77 10.55 15.44 -35.12
CA GLN A 77 11.24 14.27 -35.66
C GLN A 77 10.60 12.93 -35.23
N GLY A 78 9.95 12.90 -34.06
CA GLY A 78 9.27 11.72 -33.52
C GLY A 78 7.95 11.36 -34.22
N ASN A 79 7.45 12.21 -35.12
CA ASN A 79 6.20 12.00 -35.85
C ASN A 79 6.36 11.23 -37.17
N CYS A 80 7.55 10.72 -37.47
CA CYS A 80 7.77 9.82 -38.61
C CYS A 80 7.50 8.36 -38.21
N ARG A 81 6.24 7.92 -38.27
CA ARG A 81 5.89 6.52 -38.44
C ARG A 81 4.78 6.35 -39.47
#